data_AF-A0AB33AHQ8-F1
#
_entry.id   AF-A0AB33AHQ8-F1
#
_cell.length_a   1.000
_cell.length_b   1.000
_cell.length_c   1.000
_cell.angle_alpha   90.00
_cell.angle_beta   90.00
_cell.angle_gamma   90.00
#
_symmetry.space_group_name_H-M   'P 1'
#
loop_
_entity.id
_entity.type
_entity.pdbx_description
1 polymer ?
#
loop_
_entity_poly.entity_id
_entity_poly.type
_entity_poly.pdbx_seq_one_letter_code
_entity_poly.pdbx_strand_id
1 'polypeptide(L)'
;MGHVYLDEGRDVAEVVEIYWRDVRACRESDPPDRRGEVVALGNMGGTLRKAQRYTEALSPLRESIALCRKLGDKTGIDSAGENLGQFEGTAEMHGRTRRA
;
A
#
# COMPACT_ATOMS: atom_id res chain seq x y z
N MET A 1 7.19 13.71 -0.39
CA MET A 1 6.29 14.37 0.59
C MET A 1 5.31 13.34 1.18
N GLY A 2 5.78 12.40 2.00
CA GLY A 2 4.92 11.35 2.62
C GLY A 2 5.23 11.10 4.10
N HIS A 3 5.98 12.01 4.72
CA HIS A 3 6.47 11.85 6.10
C HIS A 3 5.66 12.61 7.15
N VAL A 4 4.66 13.42 6.76
CA VAL A 4 4.01 14.38 7.68
C VAL A 4 2.64 13.91 8.20
N TYR A 5 2.02 12.86 7.64
CA TYR A 5 0.65 12.49 8.02
C TYR A 5 0.50 11.66 9.30
N LEU A 6 1.59 11.25 9.95
CA LEU A 6 1.54 10.34 11.09
C LEU A 6 1.89 10.99 12.43
N ASP A 7 2.25 12.27 12.42
CA ASP A 7 2.66 12.99 13.64
C ASP A 7 1.48 13.72 14.29
N GLU A 8 0.52 14.19 13.50
CA GLU A 8 -0.69 14.86 14.01
C GLU A 8 -1.87 13.90 13.95
N GLY A 9 -2.12 13.09 14.99
CA GLY A 9 -3.42 12.52 15.44
C GLY A 9 -4.57 12.22 14.45
N ARG A 10 -4.32 12.13 13.15
CA ARG A 10 -5.29 11.97 12.08
C ARG A 10 -5.57 10.50 11.97
N ASP A 11 -6.86 10.17 11.96
CA ASP A 11 -7.30 8.80 11.76
C ASP A 11 -6.67 8.24 10.49
N VAL A 12 -5.92 7.15 10.65
CA VAL A 12 -5.30 6.41 9.55
C VAL A 12 -6.36 6.05 8.50
N ALA A 13 -7.60 5.85 8.93
CA ALA A 13 -8.74 5.64 8.05
C ALA A 13 -8.99 6.82 7.10
N GLU A 14 -8.89 8.07 7.57
CA GLU A 14 -9.08 9.25 6.72
C GLU A 14 -7.99 9.35 5.65
N VAL A 15 -6.73 9.11 6.04
CA VAL A 15 -5.60 9.14 5.10
C VAL A 15 -5.74 8.04 4.04
N VAL A 16 -6.19 6.85 4.44
CA VAL A 16 -6.49 5.74 3.53
C VAL A 16 -7.63 6.09 2.57
N GLU A 17 -8.68 6.74 3.05
CA GLU A 17 -9.79 7.20 2.20
C GLU A 17 -9.33 8.23 1.17
N ILE A 18 -8.44 9.16 1.55
CA ILE A 18 -7.84 10.13 0.61
C ILE A 18 -7.09 9.38 -0.50
N TYR A 19 -6.25 8.41 -0.16
CA TYR A 19 -5.54 7.62 -1.17
C TYR A 19 -6.49 6.82 -2.07
N TRP A 20 -7.61 6.29 -1.55
CA TRP A 20 -8.61 5.61 -2.37
C TRP A 20 -9.35 6.54 -3.33
N ARG A 21 -9.51 7.82 -2.97
CA ARG A 21 -10.05 8.84 -3.87
C ARG A 21 -9.05 9.17 -4.97
N ASP A 22 -7.76 9.29 -4.65
CA ASP A 22 -6.71 9.52 -5.64
C ASP A 22 -6.61 8.36 -6.64
N VAL A 23 -6.62 7.12 -6.14
CA VAL A 23 -6.65 5.91 -6.99
C VAL A 23 -7.84 5.92 -7.95
N ARG A 24 -9.03 6.31 -7.46
CA ARG A 24 -10.23 6.43 -8.30
C ARG A 24 -10.07 7.53 -9.36
N ALA A 25 -9.58 8.70 -8.99
CA ALA A 25 -9.34 9.78 -9.93
C ALA A 25 -8.33 9.38 -11.03
N CYS A 26 -7.24 8.70 -10.66
CA CYS A 26 -6.28 8.16 -11.62
C CYS A 26 -6.92 7.13 -12.56
N ARG A 27 -7.84 6.28 -12.08
CA ARG A 27 -8.58 5.31 -12.92
C ARG A 27 -9.57 5.97 -13.87
N GLU A 28 -10.23 7.02 -13.41
CA GLU A 28 -11.27 7.73 -14.15
C GLU A 28 -10.69 8.76 -15.14
N SER A 29 -9.41 9.12 -15.00
CA SER A 29 -8.71 9.97 -15.96
C SER A 29 -8.64 9.33 -17.35
N ASP A 30 -8.66 10.16 -18.39
CA ASP A 30 -8.54 9.73 -19.79
C ASP A 30 -7.38 10.48 -20.48
N PRO A 31 -6.27 9.79 -20.84
CA PRO A 31 -6.02 8.36 -20.62
C PRO A 31 -5.75 8.04 -19.13
N PRO A 32 -6.04 6.80 -18.66
CA PRO A 32 -5.87 6.42 -17.25
C PRO A 32 -4.42 6.56 -16.76
N ASP A 33 -4.21 7.34 -15.71
CA ASP A 33 -2.90 7.48 -15.05
C ASP A 33 -2.57 6.30 -14.14
N ARG A 34 -2.12 5.22 -14.78
CA ARG A 34 -1.70 3.99 -14.11
C ARG A 34 -0.46 4.16 -13.23
N ARG A 35 0.42 5.12 -13.54
CA ARG A 35 1.62 5.38 -12.73
C ARG A 35 1.24 6.09 -11.44
N GLY A 36 0.38 7.10 -11.51
CA GLY A 36 -0.20 7.76 -10.33
C GLY A 36 -0.94 6.76 -9.44
N GLU A 37 -1.71 5.85 -10.04
CA GLU A 37 -2.43 4.78 -9.35
C GLU A 37 -1.49 3.88 -8.51
N VAL A 38 -0.39 3.42 -9.11
CA VAL A 38 0.63 2.59 -8.43
C VAL A 38 1.25 3.31 -7.25
N VAL A 39 1.62 4.58 -7.42
CA VAL A 39 2.28 5.39 -6.38
C VAL A 39 1.32 5.63 -5.20
N ALA A 40 0.06 5.95 -5.47
CA ALA A 40 -0.96 6.14 -4.45
C ALA A 40 -1.18 4.86 -3.62
N LEU A 41 -1.30 3.70 -4.28
CA LEU A 41 -1.45 2.40 -3.60
C LEU A 41 -0.22 2.02 -2.76
N GLY A 42 0.99 2.32 -3.24
CA GLY A 42 2.24 2.11 -2.48
C GLY A 42 2.32 2.99 -1.23
N ASN A 43 1.97 4.27 -1.35
CA ASN A 43 1.94 5.21 -0.22
C ASN A 43 0.87 4.82 0.83
N MET A 44 -0.28 4.31 0.37
CA MET A 44 -1.32 3.77 1.24
C MET A 44 -0.80 2.56 2.04
N GLY A 45 -0.15 1.60 1.39
CA GLY A 45 0.47 0.46 2.05
C GLY A 45 1.52 0.87 3.10
N GLY A 46 2.35 1.88 2.78
CA GLY A 46 3.33 2.44 3.71
C GLY A 46 2.70 3.13 4.93
N THR A 47 1.59 3.85 4.73
CA THR A 47 0.84 4.50 5.83
C THR A 47 0.19 3.46 6.74
N LEU A 48 -0.48 2.47 6.17
CA LEU A 48 -1.10 1.36 6.91
C LEU A 48 -0.06 0.55 7.68
N ARG A 49 1.15 0.36 7.13
CA ARG A 49 2.29 -0.27 7.81
C ARG A 49 2.68 0.51 9.06
N LYS A 50 2.87 1.83 8.94
CA LYS A 50 3.26 2.69 10.07
C LYS A 50 2.16 2.73 11.15
N ALA A 51 0.91 2.55 10.75
CA ALA A 51 -0.23 2.40 11.65
C ALA A 51 -0.41 0.99 12.25
N GLN A 52 0.48 0.04 11.95
CA GLN A 52 0.35 -1.37 12.35
C GLN A 52 -0.94 -2.07 11.85
N ARG A 53 -1.60 -1.53 10.83
CA ARG A 53 -2.81 -2.09 10.20
C ARG A 53 -2.43 -3.04 9.07
N TYR A 54 -1.71 -4.10 9.43
CA TYR A 54 -1.06 -5.01 8.50
C TYR A 54 -2.03 -5.70 7.53
N THR A 55 -3.17 -6.19 8.03
CA THR A 55 -4.19 -6.87 7.23
C THR A 55 -4.77 -5.96 6.15
N GLU A 56 -4.92 -4.68 6.44
CA GLU A 56 -5.51 -3.71 5.52
C GLU A 56 -4.52 -3.22 4.47
N ALA A 57 -3.23 -3.23 4.77
CA ALA A 57 -2.16 -2.90 3.81
C ALA A 57 -2.03 -3.95 2.68
N LEU A 58 -2.47 -5.19 2.91
CA LEU A 58 -2.33 -6.29 1.95
C LEU A 58 -3.13 -6.06 0.66
N SER A 59 -4.36 -5.56 0.76
CA SER A 59 -5.21 -5.28 -0.40
C SER A 59 -4.58 -4.26 -1.37
N PRO A 60 -4.23 -3.03 -0.93
CA PRO A 60 -3.66 -2.02 -1.83
C PRO A 60 -2.27 -2.40 -2.35
N LEU A 61 -1.44 -3.10 -1.56
CA LEU A 61 -0.14 -3.57 -2.04
C LEU A 61 -0.26 -4.63 -3.13
N ARG A 62 -1.20 -5.57 -3.00
CA ARG A 62 -1.47 -6.57 -4.06
C ARG A 62 -1.97 -5.92 -5.33
N GLU A 63 -2.83 -4.93 -5.22
CA GLU A 63 -3.35 -4.19 -6.35
C GLU A 63 -2.24 -3.38 -7.05
N SER A 64 -1.37 -2.72 -6.28
CA SER A 64 -0.18 -2.03 -6.78
C SER A 64 0.72 -2.98 -7.59
N ILE A 65 1.04 -4.17 -7.05
CA ILE A 65 1.87 -5.18 -7.74
C ILE A 65 1.21 -5.62 -9.06
N ALA A 66 -0.10 -5.85 -9.06
CA ALA A 66 -0.83 -6.26 -10.26
C ALA A 66 -0.78 -5.18 -11.35
N LEU A 67 -0.87 -3.91 -10.97
CA LEU A 67 -0.74 -2.77 -11.90
C LEU A 67 0.69 -2.59 -12.39
N CYS A 68 1.68 -2.65 -11.51
CA CYS A 68 3.10 -2.59 -11.89
C CYS A 68 3.45 -3.67 -12.91
N ARG A 69 2.92 -4.90 -12.74
CA ARG A 69 3.07 -5.98 -13.73
C ARG A 69 2.45 -5.64 -15.08
N LYS A 70 1.26 -5.04 -15.11
CA LYS A 70 0.61 -4.60 -16.35
C LYS A 70 1.38 -3.49 -17.06
N LEU A 71 2.05 -2.62 -16.30
CA LEU A 71 2.85 -1.52 -16.83
C LEU A 71 4.29 -1.92 -17.18
N GLY A 72 4.74 -3.12 -16.79
CA GLY A 72 6.14 -3.51 -16.86
C GLY A 72 7.05 -2.71 -15.90
N ASP A 73 6.48 -2.05 -14.89
CA ASP A 73 7.22 -1.22 -13.94
C ASP A 73 7.87 -2.08 -12.85
N LYS A 74 9.10 -2.54 -13.12
CA LYS A 74 9.87 -3.38 -12.19
C LYS A 74 10.11 -2.70 -10.84
N THR A 75 10.39 -1.39 -10.85
CA THR A 75 10.68 -0.63 -9.62
C THR A 75 9.49 -0.61 -8.65
N GLY A 76 8.27 -0.47 -9.18
CA GLY A 76 7.05 -0.57 -8.39
C GLY A 76 6.76 -1.98 -7.90
N ILE A 77 7.15 -3.03 -8.63
CA ILE A 77 7.05 -4.42 -8.17
C ILE A 77 7.99 -4.65 -6.98
N ASP A 78 9.25 -4.25 -7.08
CA ASP A 78 10.24 -4.39 -6.00
C ASP A 78 9.81 -3.63 -4.74
N SER A 79 9.39 -2.36 -4.89
CA SER A 79 8.98 -1.54 -3.76
C SER A 79 7.73 -2.09 -3.05
N ALA A 80 6.72 -2.53 -3.81
CA ALA A 80 5.52 -3.11 -3.22
C ALA A 80 5.78 -4.52 -2.67
N GLY A 81 6.69 -5.28 -3.29
CA GLY A 81 7.12 -6.60 -2.86
C GLY A 81 7.94 -6.59 -1.57
N GLU A 82 8.85 -5.63 -1.40
CA GLU A 82 9.61 -5.45 -0.14
C GLU A 82 8.66 -5.17 1.03
N ASN A 83 7.68 -4.29 0.80
CA ASN A 83 6.64 -4.03 1.78
C ASN A 83 5.85 -5.32 2.07
N LEU A 84 5.36 -6.04 1.05
CA LEU A 84 4.59 -7.29 1.20
C LEU A 84 5.36 -8.39 1.96
N GLY A 85 6.62 -8.62 1.62
CA GLY A 85 7.48 -9.61 2.26
C GLY A 85 7.69 -9.34 3.75
N GLN A 86 7.68 -8.07 4.15
CA GLN A 86 7.73 -7.69 5.56
C GLN A 86 6.42 -8.04 6.30
N PHE A 87 5.25 -7.97 5.63
CA PHE A 87 3.97 -8.43 6.19
C PHE A 87 3.90 -9.95 6.33
N GLU A 88 4.33 -10.69 5.30
CA GLU A 88 4.33 -12.16 5.36
C GLU A 88 5.33 -12.67 6.41
N GLY A 89 6.52 -12.07 6.49
CA GLY A 89 7.50 -12.40 7.53
C GLY A 89 7.01 -12.13 8.96
N THR A 90 6.29 -11.02 9.20
CA THR A 90 5.71 -10.73 10.52
C THR A 90 4.51 -11.61 10.86
N ALA A 91 3.65 -11.92 9.88
CA ALA A 91 2.55 -12.86 10.05
C ALA A 91 3.07 -14.28 10.35
N GLU A 92 4.15 -14.71 9.71
CA GLU A 92 4.77 -16.01 9.94
C GLU A 92 5.43 -16.08 11.34
N MET A 93 6.05 -15.00 11.81
CA MET A 93 6.62 -14.92 13.17
C MET A 93 5.56 -14.95 14.28
N HIS A 94 4.38 -14.35 14.05
CA HIS A 94 3.25 -14.39 15.00
C HIS A 94 2.39 -15.65 14.90
N GLY A 95 2.36 -16.31 13.74
CA GLY A 95 1.73 -17.62 13.56
C GLY A 95 2.51 -18.75 14.27
N ARG A 96 3.84 -18.63 14.35
CA ARG A 96 4.69 -19.60 15.06
C ARG A 96 4.61 -19.50 16.59
N THR A 97 4.09 -18.41 17.15
CA THR A 97 3.95 -18.22 18.61
C THR A 97 2.64 -18.77 19.20
N ARG A 98 1.72 -19.31 18.39
CA ARG A 98 0.48 -19.99 18.86
C ARG A 98 0.48 -21.51 18.68
N ARG A 99 1.67 -22.12 18.52
CA ARG A 99 1.86 -23.57 18.65
C ARG A 99 2.93 -23.85 19.70
N ALA A 100 2.57 -23.67 20.97
CA ALA A 100 3.23 -24.28 22.11
C ALA A 100 2.19 -24.47 23.21
#